data_AF-A0A699UTJ8-F1
#
_entry.id   AF-A0A699UTJ8-F1
#
_cell.length_a   1.000
_cell.length_b   1.000
_cell.length_c   1.000
_cell.angle_alpha   90.00
_cell.angle_beta   90.00
_cell.angle_gamma   90.00
#
_symmetry.space_group_name_H-M   'P 1'
#
loop_
_entity.id
_entity.type
_entity.pdbx_description
1 polymer ?
#
loop_
_entity_poly.entity_id
_entity_poly.type
_entity_poly.pdbx_seq_one_letter_code
_entity_poly.pdbx_strand_id
1 'polypeptide(L)' 'LTVIDDELTEGHELGSGLIGKAQGYYVSSSIDGKSQTMAFTVMFLHGSYMDSLSFMGVHRSAVAESQLAVMGGTGKY' A
#
# COMPACT_ATOMS: atom_id res chain seq x y z
N LEU A 1 7.38 14.15 0.11
CA LEU A 1 7.21 12.97 -0.77
C LEU A 1 8.08 11.88 -0.17
N THR A 2 7.50 10.71 0.08
CA THR A 2 8.23 9.53 0.55
C THR A 2 7.98 8.41 -0.44
N VAL A 3 9.05 7.73 -0.85
CA VAL A 3 8.99 6.52 -1.67
C VAL A 3 9.02 5.32 -0.74
N ILE A 4 8.23 4.29 -1.06
CA ILE A 4 8.10 3.07 -0.25
C ILE A 4 8.46 1.83 -1.07
N ASP A 5 9.10 0.88 -0.40
CA ASP A 5 9.34 -0.51 -0.82
C ASP A 5 9.18 -1.38 0.42
N ASP A 6 7.94 -1.44 0.91
CA ASP A 6 7.63 -1.99 2.23
C ASP A 6 7.19 -3.46 2.12
N GLU A 7 7.53 -4.26 3.12
CA GLU A 7 7.12 -5.67 3.19
C GLU A 7 5.63 -5.78 3.53
N LEU A 8 4.93 -6.73 2.88
CA LEU A 8 3.59 -7.14 3.26
C LEU A 8 3.67 -8.48 4.00
N THR A 9 3.12 -8.54 5.21
CA THR A 9 3.18 -9.70 6.10
C THR A 9 1.79 -10.30 6.39
N GLU A 10 1.74 -11.56 6.83
CA GLU A 10 0.47 -12.25 7.20
C GLU A 10 -0.24 -11.59 8.40
N GLY A 11 0.51 -10.91 9.25
CA GLY A 11 0.02 -10.25 10.46
C GLY A 11 0.98 -9.17 10.97
N HIS A 12 0.57 -8.49 12.03
CA HIS A 12 1.29 -7.36 12.62
C HIS A 12 2.40 -7.76 13.59
N GLU A 13 2.48 -9.03 13.94
CA GLU A 13 3.45 -9.56 14.90
C GLU A 13 4.87 -9.62 14.31
N LEU A 14 5.87 -9.45 15.17
CA LEU A 14 7.27 -9.61 14.77
C LEU A 14 7.52 -11.05 14.30
N GLY A 15 8.17 -11.17 13.14
CA GLY A 15 8.47 -12.48 12.53
C GLY A 15 7.30 -13.10 11.75
N SER A 16 6.21 -12.35 11.52
CA SER A 16 5.14 -12.77 10.62
C SER A 16 5.68 -13.08 9.21
N GLY A 17 5.08 -14.08 8.56
CA GLY A 17 5.50 -14.51 7.22
C GLY A 17 5.36 -13.40 6.17
N LEU A 18 6.35 -13.29 5.30
CA LEU A 18 6.33 -12.37 4.14
C LEU A 18 5.38 -12.92 3.07
N ILE A 19 4.39 -12.12 2.67
CA ILE A 19 3.40 -12.45 1.63
C ILE A 19 3.47 -11.53 0.42
N GLY A 20 4.31 -10.49 0.43
CA GLY A 20 4.37 -9.55 -0.67
C GLY A 20 5.18 -8.29 -0.40
N LYS A 21 5.01 -7.30 -1.27
CA LYS A 21 5.57 -5.96 -1.13
C LYS A 21 4.56 -4.88 -1.52
N ALA A 22 4.69 -3.69 -0.95
CA ALA A 22 4.02 -2.48 -1.39
C ALA A 22 5.05 -1.47 -1.92
N GLN A 23 4.93 -1.12 -3.20
CA GLN A 23 5.87 -0.23 -3.87
C GLN A 23 5.14 0.98 -4.43
N GLY A 24 5.67 2.18 -4.18
CA GLY A 24 5.04 3.41 -4.64
C GLY A 24 5.47 4.62 -3.84
N TYR A 25 4.55 5.55 -3.62
CA TYR A 25 4.84 6.78 -2.89
C TYR A 25 3.63 7.37 -2.18
N TYR A 26 3.90 8.25 -1.23
CA TYR A 26 2.90 9.13 -0.65
C TYR A 26 3.42 10.56 -0.44
N VAL A 27 2.49 11.51 -0.40
CA VAL A 27 2.78 12.95 -0.24
C VAL A 27 1.83 13.53 0.79
N SER A 28 2.36 14.19 1.82
CA SER A 28 1.53 15.02 2.72
C SER A 28 0.81 16.08 1.90
N SER A 29 -0.52 16.04 1.89
CA SER A 29 -1.37 16.77 0.96
C SER A 29 -2.43 17.64 1.65
N SER A 30 -2.24 17.90 2.95
CA SER A 30 -3.07 18.83 3.71
C SER A 30 -2.23 19.82 4.52
N ILE A 31 -2.76 21.03 4.71
CA ILE A 31 -2.12 22.09 5.51
C ILE A 31 -1.93 21.65 6.97
N ASP A 32 -2.88 20.87 7.50
CA ASP A 32 -2.82 20.35 8.88
C ASP A 32 -1.90 19.12 9.04
N GLY A 33 -1.30 18.63 7.95
CA GLY A 33 -0.40 17.48 7.95
C GLY A 33 -1.08 16.12 8.19
N LYS A 34 -2.42 16.05 8.27
CA LYS A 34 -3.17 14.84 8.62
C LYS A 34 -3.60 13.99 7.43
N SER A 35 -3.36 14.46 6.20
CA SER A 35 -3.69 13.73 4.97
C SER A 35 -2.47 13.46 4.12
N GLN A 36 -2.44 12.28 3.52
CA GLN A 36 -1.42 11.87 2.58
C GLN A 36 -2.08 11.32 1.32
N THR A 37 -1.77 11.89 0.16
CA THR A 37 -2.15 11.31 -1.12
C THR A 37 -1.19 10.17 -1.43
N MET A 38 -1.72 8.98 -1.69
CA MET A 38 -0.96 7.75 -1.92
C MET A 38 -1.22 7.20 -3.32
N ALA A 39 -0.17 6.68 -3.94
CA ALA A 39 -0.26 5.83 -5.13
C ALA A 39 0.77 4.71 -4.99
N PHE A 40 0.32 3.46 -4.94
CA PHE A 40 1.19 2.31 -4.75
C PHE A 40 0.59 1.03 -5.33
N THR A 41 1.45 0.07 -5.60
CA THR A 41 1.09 -1.27 -6.06
C THR A 41 1.49 -2.27 -4.99
N VAL A 42 0.56 -3.13 -4.62
CA VAL A 42 0.83 -4.32 -3.80
C VAL A 42 1.11 -5.48 -4.74
N MET A 43 2.24 -6.14 -4.53
CA MET A 43 2.69 -7.31 -5.28
C MET A 43 2.71 -8.52 -4.36
N PHE A 44 1.95 -9.56 -4.68
CA PHE A 44 1.84 -10.76 -3.85
C PHE A 44 2.94 -11.76 -4.19
N LEU A 45 3.56 -12.32 -3.15
CA LEU A 45 4.62 -13.33 -3.28
C LEU A 45 4.01 -14.73 -3.21
N HIS A 46 3.71 -15.30 -4.37
CA HIS A 46 3.37 -16.73 -4.50
C HIS A 46 4.37 -17.39 -5.47
N GLY A 47 5.58 -17.63 -4.97
CA GLY A 47 6.72 -18.11 -5.76
C GLY A 47 7.37 -17.05 -6.66
N SER A 48 6.59 -16.10 -7.16
CA SER A 48 7.04 -14.90 -7.90
C SER A 48 6.06 -13.75 -7.70
N TYR A 49 6.49 -12.51 -7.99
CA TYR A 49 5.66 -11.30 -7.87
C TYR A 49 4.85 -11.02 -9.15
N MET A 50 4.02 -11.96 -9.58
CA MET A 50 3.26 -11.86 -10.84
C MET A 50 1.86 -11.25 -10.66
N ASP A 51 1.28 -11.47 -9.47
CA ASP A 51 -0.04 -10.98 -9.12
C ASP A 51 0.07 -9.65 -8.37
N SER A 52 -0.65 -8.63 -8.82
CA SER A 52 -0.61 -7.31 -8.19
C SER A 52 -1.95 -6.58 -8.21
N LEU A 53 -2.10 -5.64 -7.28
CA LEU A 53 -3.20 -4.69 -7.22
C LEU A 53 -2.63 -3.28 -7.04
N SER A 54 -3.10 -2.33 -7.83
CA SER A 54 -2.69 -0.92 -7.75
C SER A 54 -3.75 -0.08 -7.04
N PHE A 55 -3.32 0.82 -6.18
CA PHE A 55 -4.17 1.63 -5.32
C PHE A 55 -3.87 3.12 -5.48
N MET A 56 -4.92 3.95 -5.39
CA MET A 56 -4.78 5.40 -5.30
C MET A 56 -5.84 5.98 -4.36
N GLY A 57 -5.45 6.95 -3.54
CA GLY A 57 -6.40 7.64 -2.68
C GLY A 57 -5.74 8.55 -1.65
N VAL A 58 -6.54 8.95 -0.65
CA VAL A 58 -6.09 9.82 0.44
C VAL A 58 -6.17 9.06 1.76
N HIS A 59 -5.01 8.78 2.33
CA HIS A 59 -4.89 8.30 3.70
C HIS A 59 -5.04 9.46 4.68
N ARG A 60 -5.90 9.30 5.68
CA ARG A 60 -6.17 10.28 6.73
C ARG A 60 -5.75 9.68 8.06
N SER A 61 -4.73 10.24 8.71
CA SER A 61 -4.18 9.67 9.96
C SER A 61 -5.05 9.95 11.19
N ALA A 62 -6.01 10.87 11.09
CA ALA A 62 -6.90 11.26 12.19
C ALA A 62 -8.22 10.46 12.24
N VAL A 63 -8.35 9.40 11.46
CA VAL A 63 -9.52 8.51 11.44
C VAL A 63 -9.07 7.06 11.58
N ALA A 64 -9.97 6.17 12.04
CA ALA A 64 -9.64 4.76 12.23
C ALA A 64 -9.33 4.03 10.91
N GLU A 65 -9.99 4.43 9.82
CA GLU A 65 -9.88 3.76 8.51
C GLU A 65 -9.86 4.78 7.37
N SER A 66 -9.10 4.47 6.32
CA SER A 66 -9.08 5.22 5.06
C SER A 66 -9.45 4.31 3.90
N GLN A 67 -10.28 4.81 2.99
CA GLN A 67 -10.68 4.08 1.79
C GLN A 67 -9.76 4.50 0.63
N LEU A 68 -9.14 3.51 -0.02
CA LEU A 68 -8.31 3.70 -1.21
C LEU A 68 -8.96 2.96 -2.39
N ALA A 69 -8.99 3.59 -3.56
CA ALA A 69 -9.55 2.97 -4.74
C ALA A 69 -8.57 1.93 -5.30
N VAL A 70 -9.08 0.76 -5.68
CA VAL A 70 -8.37 -0.18 -6.54
C VAL A 70 -8.41 0.37 -7.95
N MET A 71 -7.24 0.68 -8.51
CA MET A 71 -7.10 1.27 -9.84
C MET A 71 -6.94 0.22 -10.94
N GLY A 72 -6.56 -1.01 -10.58
CA GLY A 72 -6.39 -2.14 -11.48
C GLY A 72 -5.55 -3.25 -10.86
N GLY A 73 -5.36 -4.34 -11.61
CA GLY A 73 -4.56 -5.48 -11.20
C GLY A 73 -3.78 -6.11 -12.36
N THR A 74 -2.86 -7.00 -12.01
CA THR A 74 -2.18 -7.89 -12.97
C THR A 74 -2.26 -9.34 -12.52
N GLY A 75 -2.03 -10.25 -13.47
CA GLY A 75 -1.99 -11.68 -13.22
C GLY A 75 -3.38 -12.19 -12.88
N LYS A 76 -3.56 -12.68 -11.67
CA LYS A 76 -4.85 -13.14 -11.16
C LYS A 76 -5.89 -12.04 -10.95
N TYR A 77 -5.46 -10.78 -10.79
CA TYR A 77 -6.32 -9.65 -10.39
C TYR A 77 -6.54 -8.63 -11.50
#